data_AF-A0A939KP62-F1
#
_entry.id   AF-A0A939KP62-F1
#
_cell.length_a   1.000
_cell.length_b   1.000
_cell.length_c   1.000
_cell.angle_alpha   90.00
_cell.angle_beta   90.00
_cell.angle_gamma   90.00
#
_symmetry.space_group_name_H-M   'P 1'
#
loop_
_entity.id
_entity.type
_entity.pdbx_description
1 polymer ?
#
loop_
_entity_poly.entity_id
_entity_poly.type
_entity_poly.pdbx_seq_one_letter_code
_entity_poly.pdbx_strand_id
1 'polypeptide(L)'
;VPDESRTFGMDAFFPTAKIYNPKGQNYLSVDRDLVLAYKESPLGQLIHPGINEAGAVAAFTAAGTAYATHGEPLVPIYVFYSMFGFQRTGDAFWAAADQMTRGFIIGATAGRTTLTGEGLQHADGHSPLLASTNPAVLSYDPAYGYEIGHIIRHGLERMYGPASEGDNGDRNLMYYLTVYNEPITQPAEPENLDLEGVLKGIHRISVSEQAGPKAQLLASGVSVPWALDAQ
;
A
#
# COMPACT_ATOMS: atom_id res chain seq x y z
N VAL A 1 -6.26 -2.60 -9.29
CA VAL A 1 -5.90 -3.93 -8.75
C VAL A 1 -5.75 -4.89 -9.92
N PRO A 2 -4.60 -5.58 -10.08
CA PRO A 2 -4.37 -6.49 -11.19
C PRO A 2 -4.94 -7.88 -10.83
N ASP A 3 -6.22 -8.10 -11.13
CA ASP A 3 -6.96 -9.35 -10.90
C ASP A 3 -7.34 -9.67 -9.45
N GLU A 4 -6.37 -9.78 -8.56
CA GLU A 4 -6.47 -10.46 -7.26
C GLU A 4 -7.17 -9.67 -6.14
N SER A 5 -8.32 -9.08 -6.44
CA SER A 5 -9.07 -8.20 -5.53
C SER A 5 -9.60 -8.92 -4.28
N ARG A 6 -9.97 -10.20 -4.39
CA ARG A 6 -10.47 -10.99 -3.24
C ARG A 6 -9.38 -11.32 -2.24
N THR A 7 -8.18 -11.64 -2.72
CA THR A 7 -7.01 -11.90 -1.87
C THR A 7 -6.72 -10.73 -0.93
N PHE A 8 -7.00 -9.50 -1.38
CA PHE A 8 -6.78 -8.29 -0.59
C PHE A 8 -8.05 -7.82 0.17
N GLY A 9 -9.13 -8.59 0.17
CA GLY A 9 -10.41 -8.21 0.81
C GLY A 9 -11.10 -7.01 0.14
N MET A 10 -10.80 -6.73 -1.13
CA MET A 10 -11.37 -5.59 -1.87
C MET A 10 -12.70 -5.92 -2.56
N ASP A 11 -13.15 -7.17 -2.49
CA ASP A 11 -14.45 -7.60 -3.00
C ASP A 11 -15.63 -6.93 -2.27
N ALA A 12 -15.41 -6.48 -1.02
CA ALA A 12 -16.33 -5.61 -0.30
C ALA A 12 -16.68 -4.31 -1.06
N PHE A 13 -15.80 -3.84 -1.96
CA PHE A 13 -16.04 -2.64 -2.77
C PHE A 13 -16.82 -2.91 -4.06
N PHE A 14 -16.98 -4.16 -4.49
CA PHE A 14 -17.67 -4.46 -5.76
C PHE A 14 -19.14 -4.02 -5.77
N PRO A 15 -19.94 -4.19 -4.70
CA PRO A 15 -21.34 -3.78 -4.72
C PRO A 15 -21.53 -2.25 -4.79
N THR A 16 -20.62 -1.49 -4.17
CA THR A 16 -20.73 -0.05 -3.96
C THR A 16 -19.93 0.74 -5.00
N ALA A 17 -18.61 0.57 -5.02
CA ALA A 17 -17.69 1.29 -5.90
C ALA A 17 -17.70 0.75 -7.33
N LYS A 18 -17.92 -0.57 -7.49
CA LYS A 18 -17.98 -1.29 -8.77
C LYS A 18 -16.70 -1.19 -9.59
N ILE A 19 -16.58 -2.07 -10.57
CA ILE A 19 -15.46 -2.09 -11.50
C ILE A 19 -15.81 -1.25 -12.71
N TYR A 20 -14.87 -0.37 -13.09
CA TYR A 20 -15.03 0.47 -14.26
C TYR A 20 -15.02 -0.40 -15.52
N ASN A 21 -16.14 -0.41 -16.24
CA ASN A 21 -16.22 -0.93 -17.60
C ASN A 21 -17.11 0.02 -18.42
N PRO A 22 -16.56 0.73 -19.43
CA PRO A 22 -17.33 1.68 -20.22
C PRO A 22 -18.45 1.01 -21.03
N LYS A 23 -18.36 -0.31 -21.28
CA LYS A 23 -19.40 -1.09 -21.97
C LYS A 23 -20.44 -1.68 -21.01
N GLY A 24 -20.26 -1.50 -19.69
CA GLY A 24 -21.04 -2.17 -18.67
C GLY A 24 -20.84 -3.69 -18.63
N GLN A 25 -21.55 -4.34 -17.70
CA GLN A 25 -21.50 -5.78 -17.54
C GLN A 25 -22.35 -6.50 -18.61
N ASN A 26 -21.68 -7.16 -19.56
CA ASN A 26 -22.34 -7.84 -20.69
C ASN A 26 -22.29 -9.38 -20.60
N TYR A 27 -22.01 -9.90 -19.42
CA TYR A 27 -21.96 -11.33 -19.13
C TYR A 27 -22.61 -11.60 -17.77
N LEU A 28 -22.97 -12.85 -17.55
CA LEU A 28 -23.46 -13.28 -16.25
C LEU A 28 -22.27 -13.77 -15.42
N SER A 29 -21.96 -13.10 -14.30
CA SER A 29 -20.82 -13.47 -13.47
C SER A 29 -21.03 -14.83 -12.80
N VAL A 30 -19.93 -15.54 -12.53
CA VAL A 30 -19.94 -16.84 -11.84
C VAL A 30 -20.32 -16.67 -10.37
N ASP A 31 -20.05 -15.51 -9.81
CA ASP A 31 -20.26 -15.18 -8.40
C ASP A 31 -21.54 -14.37 -8.13
N ARG A 32 -22.46 -14.30 -9.11
CA ARG A 32 -23.65 -13.43 -9.05
C ARG A 32 -24.56 -13.65 -7.83
N ASP A 33 -24.53 -14.86 -7.28
CA ASP A 33 -25.34 -15.27 -6.14
C ASP A 33 -24.63 -15.00 -4.79
N LEU A 34 -23.39 -14.52 -4.81
CA LEU A 34 -22.66 -14.08 -3.63
C LEU A 34 -23.01 -12.64 -3.26
N VAL A 35 -22.96 -12.33 -1.97
CA VAL A 35 -23.22 -10.96 -1.46
C VAL A 35 -22.23 -9.95 -2.03
N LEU A 36 -20.98 -10.37 -2.23
CA LEU A 36 -19.87 -9.57 -2.77
C LEU A 36 -19.62 -9.88 -4.25
N ALA A 37 -20.70 -10.05 -5.02
CA ALA A 37 -20.61 -10.36 -6.44
C ALA A 37 -19.91 -9.25 -7.24
N TYR A 38 -19.16 -9.68 -8.24
CA TYR A 38 -18.52 -8.82 -9.23
C TYR A 38 -19.56 -7.99 -9.99
N LYS A 39 -19.39 -6.66 -9.97
CA LYS A 39 -20.27 -5.72 -10.69
C LYS A 39 -19.45 -4.75 -11.51
N GLU A 40 -19.78 -4.67 -12.79
CA GLU A 40 -19.15 -3.74 -13.73
C GLU A 40 -20.11 -2.62 -14.14
N SER A 41 -19.57 -1.41 -14.27
CA SER A 41 -20.36 -0.21 -14.57
C SER A 41 -19.52 0.83 -15.31
N PRO A 42 -20.10 1.61 -16.24
CA PRO A 42 -19.44 2.79 -16.80
C PRO A 42 -19.11 3.85 -15.76
N LEU A 43 -19.77 3.80 -14.60
CA LEU A 43 -19.50 4.67 -13.43
C LEU A 43 -18.72 3.95 -12.31
N GLY A 44 -18.14 2.78 -12.60
CA GLY A 44 -17.31 2.08 -11.63
C GLY A 44 -16.06 2.87 -11.29
N GLN A 45 -15.60 2.75 -10.04
CA GLN A 45 -14.42 3.47 -9.55
C GLN A 45 -13.17 2.59 -9.48
N LEU A 46 -13.34 1.27 -9.47
CA LEU A 46 -12.21 0.34 -9.40
C LEU A 46 -11.66 0.07 -10.82
N ILE A 47 -10.37 0.33 -11.01
CA ILE A 47 -9.66 -0.04 -12.23
C ILE A 47 -9.11 -1.47 -12.08
N HIS A 48 -9.54 -2.34 -12.99
CA HIS A 48 -9.25 -3.77 -12.95
C HIS A 48 -8.73 -4.28 -14.30
N PRO A 49 -7.43 -4.13 -14.60
CA PRO A 49 -6.85 -4.49 -15.89
C PRO A 49 -6.64 -6.01 -16.10
N GLY A 50 -7.05 -6.85 -15.14
CA GLY A 50 -6.71 -8.29 -15.10
C GLY A 50 -5.25 -8.50 -14.70
N ILE A 51 -4.67 -9.63 -15.10
CA ILE A 51 -3.27 -10.01 -14.81
C ILE A 51 -2.31 -9.15 -15.64
N ASN A 52 -2.18 -7.88 -15.25
CA ASN A 52 -1.40 -6.88 -15.96
C ASN A 52 -0.92 -5.78 -15.02
N GLU A 53 0.15 -6.05 -14.28
CA GLU A 53 0.74 -5.07 -13.36
C GLU A 53 1.24 -3.84 -14.09
N ALA A 54 1.81 -3.99 -15.29
CA ALA A 54 2.27 -2.86 -16.10
C ALA A 54 1.11 -1.93 -16.50
N GLY A 55 -0.04 -2.50 -16.90
CA GLY A 55 -1.26 -1.74 -17.17
C GLY A 55 -1.84 -1.08 -15.93
N ALA A 56 -1.73 -1.73 -14.77
CA ALA A 56 -2.14 -1.14 -13.49
C ALA A 56 -1.24 0.04 -13.08
N VAL A 57 0.08 -0.05 -13.27
CA VAL A 57 1.01 1.08 -13.07
C VAL A 57 0.73 2.20 -14.05
N ALA A 58 0.45 1.92 -15.32
CA ALA A 58 0.08 2.94 -16.29
C ALA A 58 -1.19 3.70 -15.87
N ALA A 59 -2.21 2.99 -15.36
CA ALA A 59 -3.41 3.61 -14.81
C ALA A 59 -3.12 4.42 -13.53
N PHE A 60 -2.26 3.90 -12.66
CA PHE A 60 -1.80 4.61 -11.45
C PHE A 60 -1.10 5.93 -11.82
N THR A 61 -0.18 5.91 -12.78
CA THR A 61 0.54 7.10 -13.27
C THR A 61 -0.43 8.11 -13.89
N ALA A 62 -1.37 7.66 -14.73
CA ALA A 62 -2.36 8.54 -15.34
C ALA A 62 -3.24 9.24 -14.29
N ALA A 63 -3.71 8.50 -13.28
CA ALA A 63 -4.49 9.08 -12.19
C ALA A 63 -3.63 9.99 -11.29
N GLY A 64 -2.43 9.56 -10.91
CA GLY A 64 -1.56 10.29 -9.99
C GLY A 64 -0.94 11.56 -10.58
N THR A 65 -1.04 11.76 -11.89
CA THR A 65 -0.65 12.99 -12.60
C THR A 65 -1.83 13.83 -13.07
N ALA A 66 -3.07 13.39 -12.82
CA ALA A 66 -4.30 14.07 -13.26
C ALA A 66 -4.40 15.52 -12.75
N TYR A 67 -3.81 15.80 -11.59
CA TYR A 67 -3.72 17.15 -11.02
C TYR A 67 -3.04 18.14 -11.98
N ALA A 68 -2.07 17.69 -12.79
CA ALA A 68 -1.33 18.51 -13.73
C ALA A 68 -1.88 18.38 -15.16
N THR A 69 -2.19 17.17 -15.60
CA THR A 69 -2.62 16.90 -16.97
C THR A 69 -4.05 17.34 -17.25
N HIS A 70 -4.92 17.29 -16.24
CA HIS A 70 -6.34 17.60 -16.34
C HIS A 70 -6.80 18.72 -15.41
N GLY A 71 -5.94 19.18 -14.49
CA GLY A 71 -6.33 20.15 -13.46
C GLY A 71 -7.27 19.56 -12.39
N GLU A 72 -7.42 18.23 -12.36
CA GLU A 72 -8.33 17.51 -11.46
C GLU A 72 -7.51 16.53 -10.61
N PRO A 73 -7.27 16.82 -9.32
CA PRO A 73 -6.53 15.93 -8.45
C PRO A 73 -7.26 14.61 -8.22
N LEU A 74 -6.64 13.50 -8.63
CA LEU A 74 -7.06 12.15 -8.26
C LEU A 74 -6.04 11.53 -7.30
N VAL A 75 -6.52 10.69 -6.40
CA VAL A 75 -5.70 9.97 -5.41
C VAL A 75 -5.72 8.47 -5.74
N PRO A 76 -4.75 7.97 -6.52
CA PRO A 76 -4.73 6.55 -6.84
C PRO A 76 -4.18 5.71 -5.67
N ILE A 77 -4.83 4.57 -5.42
CA ILE A 77 -4.38 3.53 -4.50
C ILE A 77 -4.23 2.24 -5.31
N TYR A 78 -2.99 1.81 -5.51
CA TYR A 78 -2.66 0.61 -6.28
C TYR A 78 -2.26 -0.54 -5.35
N VAL A 79 -3.14 -1.54 -5.22
CA VAL A 79 -2.92 -2.75 -4.41
C VAL A 79 -2.61 -3.94 -5.33
N PHE A 80 -1.56 -4.70 -5.00
CA PHE A 80 -1.05 -5.85 -5.75
C PHE A 80 -0.16 -6.73 -4.85
N TYR A 81 0.16 -7.95 -5.27
CA TYR A 81 1.17 -8.80 -4.59
C TYR A 81 2.54 -8.10 -4.63
N SER A 82 3.13 -7.78 -3.48
CA SER A 82 4.32 -6.92 -3.37
C SER A 82 5.48 -7.34 -4.30
N MET A 83 5.66 -8.65 -4.49
CA MET A 83 6.64 -9.25 -5.40
C MET A 83 6.54 -8.76 -6.84
N PHE A 84 5.35 -8.44 -7.32
CA PHE A 84 5.09 -8.00 -8.70
C PHE A 84 4.98 -6.48 -8.83
N GLY A 85 5.48 -5.74 -7.84
CA GLY A 85 5.67 -4.30 -7.92
C GLY A 85 7.01 -3.96 -8.55
N PHE A 86 7.92 -3.41 -7.73
CA PHE A 86 9.22 -2.91 -8.19
C PHE A 86 10.07 -3.95 -8.95
N GLN A 87 9.98 -5.23 -8.61
CA GLN A 87 10.70 -6.28 -9.35
C GLN A 87 10.17 -6.45 -10.79
N ARG A 88 8.85 -6.31 -10.99
CA ARG A 88 8.21 -6.54 -12.29
C ARG A 88 8.06 -5.28 -13.13
N THR A 89 7.78 -4.15 -12.48
CA THR A 89 7.41 -2.88 -13.12
C THR A 89 8.27 -1.71 -12.64
N GLY A 90 9.50 -1.96 -12.18
CA GLY A 90 10.40 -0.95 -11.62
C GLY A 90 10.66 0.23 -12.57
N ASP A 91 10.90 -0.04 -13.85
CA ASP A 91 11.11 1.01 -14.87
C ASP A 91 9.87 1.89 -15.07
N ALA A 92 8.67 1.31 -14.97
CA ALA A 92 7.42 2.08 -15.03
C ALA A 92 7.22 2.96 -13.80
N PHE A 93 7.62 2.51 -12.61
CA PHE A 93 7.65 3.37 -11.41
C PHE A 93 8.71 4.45 -11.48
N TRP A 94 9.84 4.19 -12.15
CA TRP A 94 10.83 5.22 -12.43
C TRP A 94 10.27 6.30 -13.36
N ALA A 95 9.61 5.90 -14.45
CA ALA A 95 8.90 6.82 -15.32
C ALA A 95 7.79 7.58 -14.58
N ALA A 96 7.05 6.93 -13.69
CA ALA A 96 6.04 7.59 -12.86
C ALA A 96 6.64 8.69 -11.97
N ALA A 97 7.83 8.44 -11.39
CA ALA A 97 8.57 9.43 -10.63
C ALA A 97 8.98 10.64 -11.48
N ASP A 98 9.53 10.40 -12.68
CA ASP A 98 9.90 11.46 -13.63
C ASP A 98 8.68 12.31 -14.04
N GLN A 99 7.50 11.69 -14.14
CA GLN A 99 6.23 12.38 -14.39
C GLN A 99 5.62 13.05 -13.15
N MET A 100 6.31 13.08 -12.01
CA MET A 100 5.85 13.67 -10.75
C MET A 100 4.54 13.05 -10.24
N THR A 101 4.36 11.73 -10.44
CA THR A 101 3.16 11.01 -10.00
C THR A 101 2.99 11.07 -8.49
N ARG A 102 1.75 11.29 -8.05
CA ARG A 102 1.35 11.26 -6.63
C ARG A 102 0.40 10.10 -6.38
N GLY A 103 0.59 9.37 -5.28
CA GLY A 103 -0.33 8.30 -4.91
C GLY A 103 0.24 7.26 -3.94
N PHE A 104 -0.54 6.20 -3.72
CA PHE A 104 -0.23 5.12 -2.80
C PHE A 104 -0.06 3.79 -3.53
N ILE A 105 1.09 3.16 -3.32
CA ILE A 105 1.48 1.85 -3.82
C ILE A 105 1.42 0.90 -2.62
N ILE A 106 0.54 -0.08 -2.66
CA ILE A 106 0.30 -1.02 -1.55
C ILE A 106 0.77 -2.41 -2.00
N GLY A 107 1.95 -2.79 -1.53
CA GLY A 107 2.49 -4.13 -1.72
C GLY A 107 1.85 -5.07 -0.70
N ALA A 108 0.76 -5.71 -1.09
CA ALA A 108 0.06 -6.68 -0.28
C ALA A 108 0.76 -8.04 -0.29
N THR A 109 0.38 -8.88 0.68
CA THR A 109 0.96 -10.22 0.89
C THR A 109 2.50 -10.18 0.95
N ALA A 110 3.05 -9.10 1.50
CA ALA A 110 4.49 -8.89 1.61
C ALA A 110 5.09 -9.79 2.70
N GLY A 111 6.40 -9.98 2.67
CA GLY A 111 7.15 -10.76 3.64
C GLY A 111 7.59 -12.12 3.08
N ARG A 112 8.87 -12.47 3.31
CA ARG A 112 9.44 -13.72 2.80
C ARG A 112 8.79 -14.95 3.45
N THR A 113 8.34 -14.81 4.69
CA THR A 113 7.88 -15.92 5.55
C THR A 113 6.38 -15.93 5.80
N THR A 114 5.65 -14.91 5.36
CA THR A 114 4.20 -14.73 5.55
C THR A 114 3.38 -15.38 4.43
N LEU A 115 3.95 -15.47 3.23
CA LEU A 115 3.32 -16.07 2.05
C LEU A 115 4.05 -17.36 1.62
N THR A 116 4.34 -18.24 2.57
CA THR A 116 5.16 -19.45 2.34
C THR A 116 4.52 -20.46 1.39
N GLY A 117 3.19 -20.54 1.35
CA GLY A 117 2.44 -21.47 0.49
C GLY A 117 2.59 -21.20 -1.01
N GLU A 118 2.86 -19.95 -1.41
CA GLU A 118 2.98 -19.54 -2.82
C GLU A 118 4.40 -19.75 -3.40
N GLY A 119 5.39 -19.99 -2.53
CA GLY A 119 6.74 -20.39 -2.92
C GLY A 119 7.63 -19.28 -3.51
N LEU A 120 8.67 -19.72 -4.22
CA LEU A 120 9.85 -18.91 -4.57
C LEU A 120 9.54 -17.59 -5.31
N GLN A 121 8.58 -17.62 -6.22
CA GLN A 121 8.26 -16.48 -7.10
C GLN A 121 7.27 -15.49 -6.48
N HIS A 122 6.81 -15.72 -5.25
CA HIS A 122 5.83 -14.87 -4.56
C HIS A 122 6.31 -14.38 -3.20
N ALA A 123 7.09 -15.20 -2.48
CA ALA A 123 7.60 -14.85 -1.16
C ALA A 123 8.55 -13.66 -1.22
N ASP A 124 8.08 -12.45 -0.92
CA ASP A 124 8.85 -11.21 -1.12
C ASP A 124 9.56 -10.76 0.16
N GLY A 125 10.90 -10.71 0.11
CA GLY A 125 11.71 -10.12 1.17
C GLY A 125 12.71 -9.10 0.64
N HIS A 126 12.38 -8.38 -0.44
CA HIS A 126 13.33 -7.46 -1.06
C HIS A 126 12.70 -6.27 -1.80
N SER A 127 11.38 -6.21 -1.97
CA SER A 127 10.75 -5.05 -2.62
C SER A 127 11.06 -3.70 -1.98
N PRO A 128 11.22 -3.52 -0.64
CA PRO A 128 11.63 -2.22 -0.09
C PRO A 128 13.04 -1.81 -0.53
N LEU A 129 13.95 -2.76 -0.73
CA LEU A 129 15.30 -2.49 -1.23
C LEU A 129 15.24 -2.01 -2.68
N LEU A 130 14.41 -2.65 -3.52
CA LEU A 130 14.21 -2.19 -4.89
C LEU A 130 13.56 -0.80 -4.92
N ALA A 131 12.51 -0.60 -4.12
CA ALA A 131 11.81 0.68 -4.00
C ALA A 131 12.74 1.83 -3.55
N SER A 132 13.69 1.56 -2.64
CA SER A 132 14.63 2.57 -2.12
C SER A 132 15.56 3.19 -3.17
N THR A 133 15.66 2.57 -4.35
CA THR A 133 16.45 3.13 -5.47
C THR A 133 15.73 4.29 -6.15
N ASN A 134 14.41 4.41 -6.00
CA ASN A 134 13.60 5.46 -6.60
C ASN A 134 13.44 6.65 -5.63
N PRO A 135 13.96 7.85 -5.97
CA PRO A 135 13.98 8.99 -5.05
C PRO A 135 12.60 9.57 -4.74
N ALA A 136 11.61 9.33 -5.60
CA ALA A 136 10.23 9.81 -5.37
C ALA A 136 9.42 8.84 -4.50
N VAL A 137 9.99 7.71 -4.08
CA VAL A 137 9.26 6.69 -3.31
C VAL A 137 9.61 6.77 -1.83
N LEU A 138 8.60 6.99 -0.99
CA LEU A 138 8.71 6.84 0.46
C LEU A 138 8.19 5.47 0.88
N SER A 139 9.10 4.60 1.34
CA SER A 139 8.76 3.22 1.71
C SER A 139 8.54 3.09 3.21
N TYR A 140 7.43 2.46 3.60
CA TYR A 140 7.10 2.11 4.98
C TYR A 140 6.77 0.63 5.09
N ASP A 141 7.21 0.02 6.19
CA ASP A 141 6.86 -1.36 6.56
C ASP A 141 6.14 -1.40 7.91
N PRO A 142 4.89 -0.88 7.98
CA PRO A 142 4.14 -0.75 9.22
C PRO A 142 3.73 -2.12 9.77
N ALA A 143 3.75 -2.25 11.10
CA ALA A 143 3.29 -3.44 11.80
C ALA A 143 1.80 -3.36 12.16
N TYR A 144 1.33 -2.17 12.56
CA TYR A 144 0.01 -2.00 13.14
C TYR A 144 -0.91 -1.08 12.34
N GLY A 145 -2.21 -1.31 12.45
CA GLY A 145 -3.22 -0.54 11.72
C GLY A 145 -3.23 0.96 12.03
N TYR A 146 -2.93 1.35 13.28
CA TYR A 146 -2.84 2.78 13.64
C TYR A 146 -1.68 3.47 12.90
N GLU A 147 -0.56 2.77 12.66
CA GLU A 147 0.59 3.31 11.92
C GLU A 147 0.21 3.57 10.47
N ILE A 148 -0.46 2.59 9.83
CA ILE A 148 -0.99 2.73 8.47
C ILE A 148 -1.92 3.96 8.39
N GLY A 149 -2.84 4.11 9.34
CA GLY A 149 -3.77 5.23 9.38
C GLY A 149 -3.06 6.59 9.41
N HIS A 150 -2.03 6.74 10.25
CA HIS A 150 -1.23 7.97 10.33
C HIS A 150 -0.37 8.21 9.08
N ILE A 151 0.27 7.17 8.55
CA ILE A 151 1.11 7.26 7.34
C ILE A 151 0.26 7.69 6.13
N ILE A 152 -0.91 7.06 5.92
CA ILE A 152 -1.83 7.42 4.82
C ILE A 152 -2.32 8.87 4.98
N ARG A 153 -2.75 9.26 6.20
CA ARG A 153 -3.20 10.64 6.47
C ARG A 153 -2.10 11.66 6.17
N HIS A 154 -0.88 11.39 6.62
CA HIS A 154 0.26 12.27 6.39
C HIS A 154 0.63 12.34 4.89
N GLY A 155 0.59 11.21 4.18
CA GLY A 155 0.82 11.18 2.73
C GLY A 155 -0.22 11.99 1.95
N LEU A 156 -1.50 11.90 2.34
CA LEU A 156 -2.58 12.70 1.74
C LEU A 156 -2.34 14.20 1.94
N GLU A 157 -2.03 14.61 3.16
CA GLU A 157 -1.73 16.02 3.48
C GLU A 157 -0.52 16.52 2.70
N ARG A 158 0.55 15.73 2.63
CA ARG A 158 1.79 16.10 1.95
C ARG A 158 1.63 16.23 0.43
N MET A 159 0.85 15.34 -0.19
CA MET A 159 0.68 15.32 -1.66
C MET A 159 -0.44 16.24 -2.16
N TYR A 160 -1.49 16.45 -1.36
CA TYR A 160 -2.74 17.10 -1.78
C TYR A 160 -3.31 18.13 -0.80
N GLY A 161 -2.82 18.19 0.45
CA GLY A 161 -3.35 19.07 1.49
C GLY A 161 -2.69 20.47 1.55
N PRO A 162 -3.15 21.37 2.43
CA PRO A 162 -2.62 22.73 2.52
C PRO A 162 -1.10 22.82 2.80
N ALA A 163 -0.53 21.88 3.57
CA ALA A 163 0.91 21.81 3.84
C ALA A 163 1.75 21.56 2.58
N SER A 164 1.10 21.17 1.48
CA SER A 164 1.77 21.04 0.20
C SER A 164 2.04 22.42 -0.44
N GLU A 165 1.30 23.49 -0.07
CA GLU A 165 1.48 24.85 -0.62
C GLU A 165 2.52 25.66 0.17
N GLY A 166 3.78 25.59 -0.26
CA GLY A 166 4.89 26.34 0.34
C GLY A 166 6.19 25.56 0.25
N ASP A 167 7.27 26.24 -0.13
CA ASP A 167 8.53 25.72 -0.67
C ASP A 167 9.43 24.93 0.30
N ASN A 168 8.89 24.00 1.10
CA ASN A 168 9.68 23.24 2.10
C ASN A 168 9.39 21.73 2.16
N GLY A 169 8.56 21.17 1.28
CA GLY A 169 8.34 19.72 1.22
C GLY A 169 8.11 19.22 -0.20
N ASP A 170 8.80 18.15 -0.59
CA ASP A 170 8.49 17.47 -1.84
C ASP A 170 7.09 16.84 -1.76
N ARG A 171 6.18 17.29 -2.63
CA ARG A 171 4.80 16.84 -2.79
C ARG A 171 4.64 15.84 -3.95
N ASN A 172 5.66 15.70 -4.79
CA ASN A 172 5.66 14.81 -5.95
C ASN A 172 6.24 13.45 -5.55
N LEU A 173 5.56 12.80 -4.60
CA LEU A 173 6.00 11.56 -3.99
C LEU A 173 4.97 10.45 -4.22
N MET A 174 5.46 9.21 -4.20
CA MET A 174 4.66 8.01 -4.14
C MET A 174 4.94 7.30 -2.82
N TYR A 175 3.89 7.00 -2.06
CA TYR A 175 4.01 6.26 -0.81
C TYR A 175 3.94 4.77 -1.10
N TYR A 176 4.98 4.02 -0.77
CA TYR A 176 5.00 2.56 -0.84
C TYR A 176 4.83 1.96 0.55
N LEU A 177 3.77 1.18 0.76
CA LEU A 177 3.51 0.48 2.01
C LEU A 177 3.47 -1.02 1.73
N THR A 178 4.24 -1.79 2.50
CA THR A 178 4.07 -3.24 2.59
C THR A 178 2.97 -3.58 3.59
N VAL A 179 2.07 -4.49 3.20
CA VAL A 179 0.99 -4.99 4.07
C VAL A 179 0.89 -6.50 3.98
N TYR A 180 0.37 -7.10 5.05
CA TYR A 180 0.49 -8.53 5.33
C TYR A 180 -0.85 -9.25 5.26
N ASN A 181 -0.80 -10.55 4.95
CA ASN A 181 -1.94 -11.47 4.96
C ASN A 181 -2.02 -12.31 6.24
N GLU A 182 -1.02 -12.22 7.12
CA GLU A 182 -1.01 -12.92 8.41
C GLU A 182 -1.84 -12.12 9.43
N PRO A 183 -2.89 -12.71 10.02
CA PRO A 183 -3.66 -12.04 11.05
C PRO A 183 -2.83 -11.97 12.34
N ILE A 184 -2.57 -10.75 12.80
CA ILE A 184 -1.97 -10.49 14.11
C ILE A 184 -2.96 -9.75 15.01
N THR A 185 -2.75 -9.82 16.33
CA THR A 185 -3.47 -8.94 17.27
C THR A 185 -3.12 -7.49 16.97
N GLN A 186 -4.11 -6.70 16.60
CA GLN A 186 -3.97 -5.26 16.38
C GLN A 186 -4.24 -4.53 17.70
N PRO A 187 -3.22 -3.98 18.38
CA PRO A 187 -3.42 -3.24 19.62
C PRO A 187 -4.11 -1.89 19.35
N ALA A 188 -4.72 -1.33 20.39
CA ALA A 188 -5.20 0.05 20.34
C ALA A 188 -4.02 1.03 20.16
N GLU A 189 -4.30 2.18 19.55
CA GLU A 189 -3.32 3.27 19.48
C GLU A 189 -2.91 3.69 20.90
N PRO A 190 -1.61 3.71 21.23
CA PRO A 190 -1.14 4.16 22.54
C PRO A 190 -1.45 5.65 22.77
N GLU A 191 -1.90 6.02 23.98
CA GLU A 191 -2.19 7.42 24.33
C GLU A 191 -0.97 8.35 24.16
N ASN A 192 0.23 7.79 24.34
CA ASN A 192 1.50 8.49 24.25
C ASN A 192 2.28 8.11 22.97
N LEU A 193 1.58 7.78 21.88
CA LEU A 193 2.20 7.46 20.60
C LEU A 193 3.15 8.58 20.17
N ASP A 194 4.40 8.23 19.90
CA ASP A 194 5.35 9.11 19.22
C ASP A 194 5.03 9.15 17.72
N LEU A 195 4.05 9.99 17.37
CA LEU A 195 3.58 10.14 15.99
C LEU A 195 4.69 10.62 15.05
N GLU A 196 5.56 11.52 15.53
CA GLU A 196 6.69 11.99 14.74
C GLU A 196 7.66 10.82 14.46
N GLY A 197 7.92 9.98 15.46
CA GLY A 197 8.68 8.74 15.32
C GLY A 197 8.08 7.79 14.28
N VAL A 198 6.77 7.54 14.32
CA VAL A 198 6.07 6.72 13.30
C VAL A 198 6.33 7.26 11.89
N LEU A 199 6.14 8.57 11.69
CA LEU A 199 6.30 9.20 10.38
C LEU A 199 7.76 9.26 9.91
N LYS A 200 8.72 9.38 10.85
CA LYS A 200 10.16 9.35 10.56
C LYS A 200 10.74 7.93 10.45
N GLY A 201 9.98 6.91 10.81
CA GLY A 201 10.29 5.50 10.55
C GLY A 201 10.69 4.66 11.77
N ILE A 202 10.64 5.18 13.00
CA ILE A 202 10.89 4.40 14.21
C ILE A 202 10.19 5.01 15.44
N HIS A 203 9.49 4.19 16.21
CA HIS A 203 8.95 4.57 17.52
C HIS A 203 9.04 3.41 18.50
N ARG A 204 8.99 3.71 19.81
CA ARG A 204 9.19 2.71 20.86
C ARG A 204 7.86 2.09 21.29
N ILE A 205 7.68 0.81 20.97
CA ILE A 205 6.45 0.06 21.24
C ILE A 205 6.37 -0.56 22.64
N SER A 206 7.51 -0.91 23.26
CA SER A 206 7.55 -1.61 24.54
C SER A 206 8.85 -1.32 25.29
N VAL A 207 8.82 -1.44 26.62
CA VAL A 207 9.97 -1.29 27.52
C VAL A 207 10.01 -2.48 28.47
N SER A 208 11.11 -3.22 28.50
CA SER A 208 11.29 -4.33 29.43
C SER A 208 11.59 -3.82 30.85
N GLU A 209 10.80 -4.26 31.82
CA GLU A 209 10.98 -3.98 33.25
C GLU A 209 11.93 -4.96 33.95
N GLN A 210 12.41 -6.00 33.25
CA GLN A 210 13.26 -7.04 33.84
C GLN A 210 14.61 -6.48 34.32
N ALA A 211 15.15 -6.97 35.43
CA ALA A 211 16.48 -6.57 35.90
C ALA A 211 17.61 -7.26 35.11
N GLY A 212 18.79 -6.65 35.06
CA GLY A 212 19.98 -7.21 34.40
C GLY A 212 20.38 -6.49 33.11
N PRO A 213 21.22 -7.13 32.25
CA PRO A 213 21.67 -6.55 30.98
C PRO A 213 20.49 -6.16 30.08
N LYS A 214 20.63 -5.04 29.36
CA LYS A 214 19.61 -4.51 28.45
C LYS A 214 20.06 -4.60 27.00
N ALA A 215 19.11 -4.88 26.11
CA ALA A 215 19.28 -4.84 24.67
C ALA A 215 18.16 -4.00 24.04
N GLN A 216 18.39 -3.53 22.80
CA GLN A 216 17.36 -2.91 21.97
C GLN A 216 17.00 -3.87 20.85
N LEU A 217 15.71 -4.18 20.73
CA LEU A 217 15.16 -5.00 19.65
C LEU A 217 14.50 -4.06 18.64
N LEU A 218 14.86 -4.19 17.37
CA LEU A 218 14.27 -3.45 16.27
C LEU A 218 13.63 -4.46 15.32
N ALA A 219 12.38 -4.21 14.94
CA ALA A 219 11.60 -5.02 14.03
C ALA A 219 10.62 -4.13 13.28
N SER A 220 10.13 -4.61 12.14
CA SER A 220 9.13 -3.94 11.31
C SER A 220 8.11 -4.95 10.81
N GLY A 221 6.98 -4.44 10.32
CA GLY A 221 5.93 -5.25 9.73
C GLY A 221 5.50 -6.42 10.61
N VAL A 222 5.31 -7.58 9.97
CA VAL A 222 4.87 -8.82 10.61
C VAL A 222 5.82 -9.38 11.67
N SER A 223 7.08 -8.93 11.70
CA SER A 223 8.07 -9.45 12.63
C SER A 223 8.03 -8.81 14.02
N VAL A 224 7.26 -7.71 14.18
CA VAL A 224 7.17 -6.99 15.45
C VAL A 224 6.64 -7.87 16.60
N PRO A 225 5.57 -8.66 16.44
CA PRO A 225 5.15 -9.63 17.46
C PRO A 225 6.26 -10.60 17.89
N TRP A 226 7.09 -11.08 16.95
CA TRP A 226 8.20 -12.00 17.30
C TRP A 226 9.29 -11.31 18.13
N ALA A 227 9.53 -10.02 17.87
CA ALA A 227 10.45 -9.23 18.69
C ALA A 227 9.89 -8.96 20.10
N LEU A 228 8.57 -8.85 20.24
CA LEU A 228 7.91 -8.75 21.55
C LEU A 228 7.94 -10.07 22.31
N ASP A 229 7.73 -11.21 21.64
CA ASP A 229 7.84 -12.53 22.26
C ASP A 229 9.27 -12.85 22.75
N ALA A 230 10.28 -12.27 22.08
CA ALA A 230 11.68 -12.42 22.45
C ALA A 230 12.15 -11.49 23.60
N GLN A 231 11.36 -10.46 23.96
CA GLN A 231 11.69 -9.45 24.96
C GLN A 231 11.52 -9.96 26.40
#